data_AF-W4RM01-F1
#
_entry.id   AF-W4RM01-F1
#
_cell.length_a   1.000
_cell.length_b   1.000
_cell.length_c   1.000
_cell.angle_alpha   90.00
_cell.angle_beta   90.00
_cell.angle_gamma   90.00
#
_symmetry.space_group_name_H-M   'P 1'
#
loop_
_entity.id
_entity.type
_entity.pdbx_description
1 polymer ?
#
loop_
_entity_poly.entity_id
_entity_poly.type
_entity_poly.pdbx_seq_one_letter_code
_entity_poly.pdbx_strand_id
1 'polypeptide(L)'
;MLKKLLGIDKKMLLFIGVFAGIIVSVVTVKTLAYTDSPEFCSSCHIMTEVHDSFSDSNHAGLSCGDCHLPHDTMVNKYTYKQRPE
;
A
#
# COMPACT_ATOMS: atom_id res chain seq x y z
N MET A 1 -24.58 12.94 19.21
CA MET A 1 -23.98 11.67 18.73
C MET A 1 -22.83 11.20 19.61
N LEU A 2 -21.87 12.08 19.97
CA LEU A 2 -20.70 11.72 20.81
C LEU A 2 -21.04 11.19 22.21
N LYS A 3 -22.07 11.76 22.88
CA LYS A 3 -22.59 11.27 24.18
C LYS A 3 -23.13 9.83 24.12
N LYS A 4 -23.61 9.37 22.95
CA LYS A 4 -24.11 8.01 22.75
C LYS A 4 -22.96 7.00 22.59
N LEU A 5 -21.83 7.45 22.05
CA LEU A 5 -20.58 6.68 22.00
C LEU A 5 -19.98 6.49 23.40
N LEU A 6 -19.95 7.56 24.20
CA LEU A 6 -19.45 7.56 25.59
C LEU A 6 -20.31 6.73 26.57
N GLY A 7 -21.51 6.32 26.17
CA GLY A 7 -22.39 5.43 26.94
C GLY A 7 -22.19 3.94 26.65
N ILE A 8 -21.34 3.59 25.67
CA ILE A 8 -20.98 2.20 25.36
C ILE A 8 -19.93 1.72 26.35
N ASP A 9 -19.96 0.43 26.73
CA ASP A 9 -18.95 -0.17 27.57
C ASP A 9 -17.53 0.11 27.06
N LYS A 10 -16.66 0.65 27.92
CA LYS A 10 -15.28 1.00 27.57
C LYS A 10 -14.51 -0.16 26.95
N LYS A 11 -14.81 -1.40 27.38
CA LYS A 11 -14.25 -2.62 26.79
C LYS A 11 -14.71 -2.82 25.35
N MET A 12 -16.00 -2.60 25.07
CA MET A 12 -16.56 -2.74 23.72
C MET A 12 -16.03 -1.63 22.78
N LEU A 13 -15.90 -0.40 23.27
CA LEU A 13 -15.22 0.67 22.51
C LEU A 13 -13.77 0.32 22.20
N LEU A 14 -13.04 -0.26 23.17
CA LEU A 14 -11.66 -0.69 22.96
C LEU A 14 -11.59 -1.80 21.91
N PHE A 15 -12.46 -2.81 21.98
CA PHE A 15 -12.53 -3.87 20.97
C PHE A 15 -12.81 -3.32 19.57
N ILE A 16 -13.78 -2.41 19.43
CA ILE A 16 -14.10 -1.77 18.15
C ILE A 16 -12.89 -0.96 17.65
N GLY A 17 -12.24 -0.19 18.52
CA GLY A 17 -11.07 0.61 18.17
C GLY A 17 -9.90 -0.24 17.68
N VAL A 18 -9.59 -1.34 18.38
CA VAL A 18 -8.54 -2.28 17.98
C VAL A 18 -8.88 -2.94 16.65
N PHE A 19 -10.11 -3.43 16.49
CA PHE A 19 -10.52 -4.09 15.25
C PHE A 19 -10.50 -3.14 14.06
N ALA A 20 -10.99 -1.91 14.23
CA ALA A 20 -10.90 -0.87 13.22
C ALA A 20 -9.43 -0.52 12.89
N GLY A 21 -8.58 -0.40 13.90
CA GLY A 21 -7.15 -0.16 13.72
C GLY A 21 -6.45 -1.27 12.93
N ILE A 22 -6.78 -2.53 13.18
CA ILE A 22 -6.25 -3.67 12.41
C ILE A 22 -6.71 -3.59 10.96
N ILE A 23 -8.00 -3.36 10.71
CA ILE A 23 -8.54 -3.24 9.35
C ILE A 23 -7.82 -2.15 8.58
N VAL A 24 -7.73 -0.95 9.16
CA VAL A 24 -7.04 0.19 8.53
C VAL A 24 -5.59 -0.17 8.22
N SER A 25 -4.89 -0.78 9.17
CA SER A 25 -3.49 -1.17 8.98
C SER A 25 -3.30 -2.17 7.84
N VAL A 26 -4.14 -3.20 7.77
CA VAL A 26 -4.09 -4.22 6.70
C VAL A 26 -4.38 -3.58 5.35
N VAL A 27 -5.42 -2.75 5.26
CA VAL A 27 -5.78 -2.04 4.02
C VAL A 27 -4.62 -1.17 3.56
N THR A 28 -4.03 -0.37 4.45
CA THR A 28 -2.89 0.50 4.11
C THR A 28 -1.71 -0.29 3.55
N VAL A 29 -1.31 -1.38 4.21
CA VAL A 29 -0.18 -2.20 3.75
C VAL A 29 -0.46 -2.84 2.39
N LYS A 30 -1.67 -3.36 2.18
CA LYS A 30 -2.06 -3.99 0.91
C LYS A 30 -2.11 -2.99 -0.23
N THR A 31 -2.66 -1.79 0.00
CA THR A 31 -2.70 -0.73 -1.01
C THR A 31 -1.29 -0.26 -1.37
N LEU A 32 -0.40 -0.10 -0.39
CA LEU A 32 0.99 0.27 -0.65
C LEU A 32 1.72 -0.78 -1.48
N ALA A 33 1.55 -2.06 -1.16
CA ALA A 33 2.14 -3.16 -1.93
C ALA A 33 1.54 -3.23 -3.36
N TYR A 34 0.23 -3.04 -3.51
CA TYR A 34 -0.40 -3.00 -4.84
C TYR A 34 0.15 -1.87 -5.69
N THR A 35 0.37 -0.69 -5.11
CA THR A 35 0.94 0.45 -5.85
C THR A 35 2.44 0.28 -6.19
N ASP A 36 3.10 -0.80 -5.74
CA ASP A 36 4.45 -1.19 -6.18
C ASP A 36 4.41 -2.23 -7.31
N SER A 37 3.23 -2.77 -7.64
CA SER A 37 3.05 -3.91 -8.54
C SER A 37 3.06 -3.55 -10.04
N PRO A 38 3.45 -4.49 -10.92
CA PRO A 38 3.37 -4.30 -12.37
C PRO A 38 1.98 -3.92 -12.86
N GLU A 39 0.93 -4.50 -12.27
CA GLU A 39 -0.46 -4.27 -12.66
C GLU A 39 -0.91 -2.84 -12.37
N PHE A 40 -0.42 -2.25 -11.27
CA PHE A 40 -0.66 -0.85 -11.00
C PHE A 40 0.10 0.04 -11.98
N CYS A 41 1.36 -0.26 -12.28
CA CYS A 41 2.17 0.52 -13.22
C CYS A 41 1.58 0.50 -14.64
N SER A 42 1.09 -0.64 -15.12
CA SER A 42 0.46 -0.78 -16.44
C SER A 42 -0.94 -0.17 -16.55
N SER A 43 -1.50 0.37 -15.46
CA SER A 43 -2.74 1.16 -15.51
C SER A 43 -2.58 2.46 -16.31
N CYS A 44 -1.34 2.94 -16.47
CA CYS A 44 -1.00 4.05 -17.36
C CYS A 44 -0.52 3.50 -18.72
N HIS A 45 -1.12 3.98 -19.81
CA HIS A 45 -0.86 3.48 -21.17
C HIS A 45 0.62 3.52 -21.59
N ILE A 46 1.41 4.48 -21.08
CA ILE A 46 2.84 4.58 -21.40
C ILE A 46 3.67 3.42 -20.82
N MET A 47 3.14 2.69 -19.85
CA MET A 47 3.83 1.59 -19.18
C MET A 47 3.48 0.21 -19.75
N THR A 48 2.61 0.09 -20.76
CA THR A 48 2.19 -1.22 -21.31
C THR A 48 3.36 -2.01 -21.88
N GLU A 49 4.18 -1.39 -22.73
CA GLU A 49 5.34 -2.06 -23.35
C GLU A 49 6.38 -2.50 -22.32
N VAL A 50 6.56 -1.69 -21.26
CA VAL A 50 7.48 -1.99 -20.16
C VAL A 50 6.95 -3.15 -19.34
N HIS A 51 5.65 -3.16 -19.05
CA HIS A 51 4.98 -4.24 -18.34
C HIS A 51 5.08 -5.58 -19.10
N ASP A 52 4.86 -5.57 -20.41
CA ASP A 52 4.89 -6.78 -21.22
C ASP A 52 6.32 -7.35 -21.27
N SER A 53 7.31 -6.49 -21.49
CA SER A 53 8.73 -6.88 -21.45
C SER A 53 9.16 -7.38 -20.06
N PHE A 54 8.64 -6.78 -18.99
CA PHE A 54 8.88 -7.22 -17.61
C PHE A 54 8.28 -8.61 -17.34
N SER A 55 7.05 -8.83 -17.81
CA SER A 55 6.29 -10.08 -17.65
C SER A 55 6.96 -11.26 -18.36
N ASP A 56 7.65 -11.01 -19.48
CA ASP A 56 8.41 -12.02 -20.21
C ASP A 56 9.85 -12.24 -19.68
N SER A 57 10.26 -11.46 -18.67
CA SER A 57 11.62 -11.51 -18.12
C SER A 57 11.76 -12.47 -16.94
N ASN A 58 13.01 -12.77 -16.56
CA ASN A 58 13.30 -13.51 -15.32
C ASN A 58 12.86 -12.77 -14.05
N HIS A 59 12.48 -11.49 -14.14
CA HIS A 59 12.04 -10.67 -13.02
C HIS A 59 10.51 -10.63 -12.88
N ALA A 60 9.74 -11.33 -13.72
CA ALA A 60 8.28 -11.29 -13.71
C ALA A 60 7.62 -11.63 -12.36
N GLY A 61 8.34 -12.31 -11.46
CA GLY A 61 7.89 -12.60 -10.09
C GLY A 61 8.15 -11.50 -9.05
N LEU A 62 8.76 -10.37 -9.45
CA LEU A 62 9.08 -9.24 -8.57
C LEU A 62 8.07 -8.10 -8.72
N SER A 63 8.09 -7.16 -7.78
CA SER A 63 7.40 -5.88 -7.92
C SER A 63 8.27 -4.88 -8.69
N CYS A 64 7.66 -3.92 -9.38
CA CYS A 64 8.41 -2.81 -10.00
C CYS A 64 9.17 -2.01 -8.93
N GLY A 65 8.54 -1.85 -7.75
CA GLY A 65 9.13 -1.18 -6.60
C GLY A 65 10.42 -1.84 -6.08
N ASP A 66 10.61 -3.14 -6.31
CA ASP A 66 11.80 -3.88 -5.85
C ASP A 66 13.09 -3.42 -6.56
N CYS A 67 12.97 -2.69 -7.67
CA CYS A 67 14.11 -2.06 -8.36
C CYS A 67 14.00 -0.54 -8.40
N HIS A 68 12.78 0.01 -8.51
CA HIS A 68 12.56 1.45 -8.71
C HIS A 68 12.43 2.27 -7.41
N LEU A 69 12.28 1.62 -6.25
CA LEU A 69 12.21 2.32 -4.96
C LEU A 69 13.47 2.05 -4.12
N PRO A 70 13.83 2.97 -3.21
CA PRO A 70 14.94 2.75 -2.31
C PRO A 70 14.62 1.69 -1.25
N HIS A 71 15.62 0.89 -0.90
CA HIS A 71 15.53 -0.26 0.03
C HIS A 71 16.30 -0.06 1.33
N ASP A 72 16.84 1.14 1.56
CA ASP A 72 17.66 1.46 2.73
C ASP A 72 16.80 1.63 4.00
N THR A 73 15.71 2.40 3.91
CA THR A 73 14.79 2.64 5.02
C THR A 73 13.36 2.81 4.53
N MET A 74 12.39 2.42 5.37
CA MET A 74 10.96 2.60 5.08
C MET A 74 10.58 4.07 4.88
N VAL A 75 11.21 4.98 5.65
CA VAL A 75 10.97 6.42 5.52
C VAL A 75 11.42 6.91 4.13
N ASN A 76 12.59 6.49 3.67
CA ASN A 76 13.09 6.89 2.36
C ASN A 76 12.23 6.31 1.23
N LYS A 77 11.82 5.03 1.32
CA LYS A 77 10.88 4.41 0.38
C LYS A 77 9.60 5.23 0.23
N TYR A 78 8.95 5.59 1.33
CA TYR A 78 7.68 6.31 1.29
C TYR A 78 7.81 7.77 0.85
N THR A 79 8.87 8.47 1.27
CA THR A 79 9.11 9.84 0.82
C THR A 79 9.47 9.90 -0.66
N TYR A 80 10.20 8.92 -1.18
CA TYR A 80 10.48 8.80 -2.61
C TYR A 80 9.20 8.58 -3.42
N LYS A 81 8.31 7.71 -2.95
CA LYS A 81 7.02 7.43 -3.60
C LYS A 81 6.07 8.65 -3.70
N GLN A 82 6.31 9.68 -2.88
CA GLN A 82 5.51 10.90 -2.82
C GLN A 82 6.09 12.04 -3.67
N ARG A 83 7.28 11.84 -4.27
CA ARG A 83 7.93 12.87 -5.09
C ARG A 83 7.13 13.08 -6.37
N PRO A 84 6.66 14.32 -6.64
CA PRO A 84 6.13 14.68 -7.94
C PRO A 84 7.34 14.93 -8.85
N GLU A 85 7.73 13.91 -9.61
CA GLU A 85 8.69 14.02 -10.70
C GLU A 85 8.01 13.71 -12.03
#